data_AF-A0A953GQ36-F1
#
_entry.id   AF-A0A953GQ36-F1
#
_cell.length_a   1.000
_cell.length_b   1.000
_cell.length_c   1.000
_cell.angle_alpha   90.00
_cell.angle_beta   90.00
_cell.angle_gamma   90.00
#
_symmetry.space_group_name_H-M   'P 1'
#
loop_
_entity.id
_entity.type
_entity.pdbx_description
1 polymer ?
#
loop_
_entity_poly.entity_id
_entity_poly.type
_entity_poly.pdbx_seq_one_letter_code
_entity_poly.pdbx_strand_id
1 'polypeptide(L)'
;MVAFRRTLSGDLPAGTTGLSKTAVMQYSADLYELDARISLQRAKLFSEVIGSLTPAQRSALDAMVKGGFASWAALPDQVDKRSLSHDEHVLVMTYASEMFGWYAGNIEADTYFCPERQGDYFGGFYIKDAPAIGNAGYTIDETITSSKGENFLALLTSAQKPTITSIVDAQRPAINGIVEKRRAIATELRKALSGGNINEASVIALSREYGALDGEISYYYASAFAQVGKTLTAEQKTQLAALRDLGNYPCPNTSAYLYSDKISMPAVPNTDFLFK
;
A
#
# COMPACT_ATOMS: atom_id res chain seq x y z
N MET A 1 -4.72 -3.84 12.01
CA MET A 1 -3.49 -4.37 12.65
C MET A 1 -3.64 -4.89 14.07
N VAL A 2 -4.39 -4.23 14.97
CA VAL A 2 -4.55 -4.71 16.36
C VAL A 2 -5.12 -6.13 16.43
N ALA A 3 -6.17 -6.45 15.67
CA ALA A 3 -6.71 -7.82 15.60
C ALA A 3 -5.65 -8.87 15.21
N PHE A 4 -4.80 -8.58 14.23
CA PHE A 4 -3.77 -9.53 13.78
C PHE A 4 -2.70 -9.75 14.87
N ARG A 5 -2.33 -8.69 15.61
CA ARG A 5 -1.44 -8.81 16.78
C ARG A 5 -2.08 -9.61 17.91
N ARG A 6 -3.36 -9.40 18.16
CA ARG A 6 -4.17 -10.19 19.11
C ARG A 6 -4.16 -11.67 18.73
N THR A 7 -4.38 -12.01 17.45
CA THR A 7 -4.26 -13.40 16.94
C THR A 7 -2.90 -14.03 17.22
N LEU A 8 -1.80 -13.29 17.02
CA LEU A 8 -0.44 -13.75 17.33
C LEU A 8 -0.25 -13.99 18.83
N SER A 9 -0.69 -13.05 19.67
CA SER A 9 -0.53 -13.12 21.13
C SER A 9 -1.49 -14.09 21.83
N GLY A 10 -2.55 -14.54 21.15
CA GLY A 10 -3.60 -15.36 21.75
C GLY A 10 -4.65 -14.57 22.54
N ASP A 11 -4.63 -13.24 22.47
CA ASP A 11 -5.61 -12.34 23.10
C ASP A 11 -6.92 -12.29 22.29
N LEU A 12 -7.68 -13.38 22.35
CA LEU A 12 -8.93 -13.54 21.59
C LEU A 12 -10.13 -13.06 22.43
N PRO A 13 -11.16 -12.45 21.80
CA PRO A 13 -12.42 -12.18 22.47
C PRO A 13 -13.06 -13.45 23.04
N ALA A 14 -13.76 -13.34 24.17
CA ALA A 14 -14.43 -14.46 24.81
C ALA A 14 -15.42 -15.15 23.84
N GLY A 15 -15.35 -16.49 23.78
CA GLY A 15 -16.22 -17.30 22.91
C GLY A 15 -15.77 -17.39 21.44
N THR A 16 -14.66 -16.74 21.07
CA THR A 16 -14.09 -16.82 19.71
C THR A 16 -12.95 -17.83 19.63
N THR A 17 -12.70 -18.34 18.42
CA THR A 17 -11.70 -19.36 18.10
C THR A 17 -10.56 -18.83 17.24
N GLY A 18 -10.76 -17.69 16.58
CA GLY A 18 -9.72 -17.05 15.80
C GLY A 18 -10.22 -15.92 14.91
N LEU A 19 -9.35 -15.49 14.01
CA LEU A 19 -9.65 -14.42 13.06
C LEU A 19 -10.74 -14.88 12.07
N SER A 20 -11.71 -14.02 11.82
CA SER A 20 -12.76 -14.26 10.83
C SER A 20 -12.31 -13.76 9.46
N LYS A 21 -12.00 -14.67 8.55
CA LYS A 21 -11.68 -14.33 7.15
C LYS A 21 -12.74 -13.41 6.53
N THR A 22 -14.02 -13.76 6.70
CA THR A 22 -15.15 -12.98 6.18
C THR A 22 -15.18 -11.56 6.76
N ALA A 23 -14.99 -11.40 8.07
CA ALA A 23 -15.01 -10.07 8.70
C ALA A 23 -13.82 -9.21 8.25
N VAL A 24 -12.63 -9.80 8.09
CA VAL A 24 -11.44 -9.11 7.59
C VAL A 24 -11.63 -8.65 6.14
N MET A 25 -12.14 -9.53 5.27
CA MET A 25 -12.43 -9.18 3.87
C MET A 25 -13.48 -8.06 3.79
N GLN A 26 -14.55 -8.13 4.59
CA GLN A 26 -15.60 -7.12 4.60
C GLN A 26 -15.05 -5.75 5.07
N TYR A 27 -14.29 -5.74 6.18
CA TYR A 27 -13.70 -4.50 6.68
C TYR A 27 -12.75 -3.86 5.66
N SER A 28 -11.94 -4.68 4.98
CA SER A 28 -11.05 -4.20 3.92
C SER A 28 -11.85 -3.68 2.71
N ALA A 29 -12.92 -4.35 2.30
CA ALA A 29 -13.80 -3.86 1.24
C ALA A 29 -14.39 -2.48 1.55
N ASP A 30 -14.78 -2.23 2.80
CA ASP A 30 -15.32 -0.94 3.24
C ASP A 30 -14.24 0.17 3.22
N LEU A 31 -12.98 -0.16 3.52
CA LEU A 31 -11.87 0.77 3.36
C LEU A 31 -11.63 1.15 1.90
N TYR A 32 -11.64 0.17 0.99
CA TYR A 32 -11.43 0.44 -0.44
C TYR A 32 -12.61 1.11 -1.12
N GLU A 33 -13.81 1.10 -0.52
CA GLU A 33 -14.88 1.98 -0.96
C GLU A 33 -14.52 3.47 -0.76
N LEU A 34 -13.85 3.80 0.36
CA LEU A 34 -13.37 5.17 0.60
C LEU A 34 -12.31 5.55 -0.42
N ASP A 35 -11.38 4.64 -0.72
CA ASP A 35 -10.36 4.83 -1.76
C ASP A 35 -10.98 5.06 -3.14
N ALA A 36 -12.03 4.29 -3.50
CA ALA A 36 -12.80 4.51 -4.71
C ALA A 36 -13.38 5.92 -4.79
N ARG A 37 -13.97 6.42 -3.69
CA ARG A 37 -14.57 7.76 -3.66
C ARG A 37 -13.51 8.85 -3.86
N ILE A 38 -12.33 8.69 -3.26
CA ILE A 38 -11.20 9.60 -3.46
C ILE A 38 -10.73 9.54 -4.91
N SER A 39 -10.55 8.34 -5.47
CA SER A 39 -10.13 8.13 -6.86
C SER A 39 -11.11 8.72 -7.87
N LEU A 40 -12.41 8.60 -7.63
CA LEU A 40 -13.46 9.22 -8.45
C LEU A 40 -13.40 10.75 -8.42
N GLN A 41 -13.21 11.34 -7.24
CA GLN A 41 -13.06 12.79 -7.09
C GLN A 41 -11.82 13.29 -7.84
N ARG A 42 -10.69 12.59 -7.68
CA ARG A 42 -9.45 12.90 -8.42
C ARG A 42 -9.64 12.80 -9.92
N ALA A 43 -10.22 11.70 -10.42
CA ALA A 43 -10.43 11.51 -11.86
C ALA A 43 -11.29 12.62 -12.48
N LYS A 44 -12.36 13.04 -11.79
CA LYS A 44 -13.22 14.15 -12.23
C LYS A 44 -12.48 15.49 -12.24
N LEU A 45 -11.75 15.81 -11.18
CA LEU A 45 -10.99 17.05 -11.09
C LEU A 45 -9.88 17.10 -12.15
N PHE A 46 -9.11 16.02 -12.27
CA PHE A 46 -8.01 15.92 -13.21
C PHE A 46 -8.52 16.02 -14.65
N SER A 47 -9.64 15.36 -14.99
CA SER A 47 -10.21 15.47 -16.34
C SER A 47 -10.75 16.86 -16.65
N GLU A 48 -11.32 17.58 -15.68
CA GLU A 48 -11.74 18.98 -15.83
C GLU A 48 -10.54 19.88 -16.15
N VAL A 49 -9.47 19.78 -15.36
CA VAL A 49 -8.24 20.55 -15.59
C VAL A 49 -7.64 20.22 -16.95
N ILE A 50 -7.48 18.94 -17.28
CA ILE A 50 -6.96 18.50 -18.59
C ILE A 50 -7.87 18.96 -19.74
N GLY A 51 -9.18 18.96 -19.55
CA GLY A 51 -10.17 19.44 -20.51
C GLY A 51 -10.09 20.95 -20.77
N SER A 52 -9.68 21.73 -19.75
CA SER A 52 -9.53 23.19 -19.84
C SER A 52 -8.22 23.66 -20.49
N LEU A 53 -7.26 22.75 -20.74
CA LEU A 53 -5.97 23.11 -21.32
C LEU A 53 -6.12 23.73 -22.71
N THR A 54 -5.47 24.87 -22.90
CA THR A 54 -5.32 25.50 -24.22
C THR A 54 -4.54 24.59 -25.18
N PRO A 55 -4.68 24.77 -26.50
CA PRO A 55 -3.90 24.00 -27.48
C PRO A 55 -2.37 24.10 -27.25
N ALA A 56 -1.88 25.27 -26.84
CA ALA A 56 -0.46 25.48 -26.55
C ALA A 56 -0.01 24.69 -25.31
N GLN A 57 -0.80 24.70 -24.22
CA GLN A 57 -0.51 23.92 -23.02
C GLN A 57 -0.51 22.41 -23.31
N ARG A 58 -1.50 21.93 -24.07
CA ARG A 58 -1.58 20.52 -24.48
C ARG A 58 -0.34 20.11 -25.29
N SER A 59 0.05 20.92 -26.28
CA SER A 59 1.25 20.66 -27.07
C SER A 59 2.53 20.61 -26.23
N ALA A 60 2.62 21.42 -25.16
CA ALA A 60 3.77 21.40 -24.26
C ALA A 60 3.83 20.09 -23.46
N LEU A 61 2.69 19.65 -22.90
CA LEU A 61 2.62 18.36 -22.20
C LEU A 61 2.93 17.19 -23.16
N ASP A 62 2.40 17.21 -24.38
CA ASP A 62 2.68 16.18 -25.39
C ASP A 62 4.17 16.09 -25.74
N ALA A 63 4.88 17.22 -25.77
CA ALA A 63 6.33 17.25 -25.96
C ALA A 63 7.06 16.61 -24.77
N MET A 64 6.64 16.89 -23.54
CA MET A 64 7.19 16.27 -22.32
C MET A 64 6.98 14.74 -22.31
N VAL A 65 5.82 14.26 -22.77
CA VAL A 65 5.52 12.84 -22.91
C VAL A 65 6.47 12.18 -23.93
N LYS A 66 6.63 12.79 -25.11
CA LYS A 66 7.47 12.24 -26.19
C LYS A 66 8.95 12.20 -25.85
N GLY A 67 9.46 13.22 -25.16
CA GLY A 67 10.88 13.32 -24.86
C GLY A 67 11.32 12.60 -23.57
N GLY A 68 10.38 12.20 -22.71
CA GLY A 68 10.67 11.60 -21.41
C GLY A 68 11.38 12.54 -20.44
N PHE A 69 11.64 12.09 -19.21
CA PHE A 69 12.17 12.95 -18.13
C PHE A 69 13.46 13.69 -18.48
N ALA A 70 14.34 13.08 -19.27
CA ALA A 70 15.61 13.70 -19.68
C ALA A 70 15.43 14.93 -20.60
N SER A 71 14.28 15.08 -21.24
CA SER A 71 13.97 16.20 -22.13
C SER A 71 13.36 17.41 -21.42
N TRP A 72 13.05 17.29 -20.12
CA TRP A 72 12.30 18.31 -19.40
C TRP A 72 13.21 19.48 -19.05
N ALA A 73 12.72 20.69 -19.32
CA ALA A 73 13.45 21.90 -18.94
C ALA A 73 13.55 22.01 -17.42
N ALA A 74 14.72 22.42 -16.92
CA ALA A 74 14.86 22.84 -15.54
C ALA A 74 14.14 24.20 -15.36
N LEU A 75 13.05 24.19 -14.60
CA LEU A 75 12.25 25.38 -14.31
C LEU A 75 12.52 25.89 -12.88
N PRO A 76 12.36 27.19 -12.62
CA PRO A 76 12.31 27.70 -11.25
C PRO A 76 11.08 27.14 -10.51
N ASP A 77 11.01 27.37 -9.21
CA ASP A 77 9.83 26.99 -8.42
C ASP A 77 8.56 27.64 -8.99
N GLN A 78 7.54 26.80 -9.25
CA GLN A 78 6.26 27.24 -9.84
C GLN A 78 5.23 27.68 -8.79
N VAL A 79 5.55 27.49 -7.50
CA VAL A 79 4.73 27.90 -6.37
C VAL A 79 5.59 28.62 -5.35
N ASP A 80 5.03 29.60 -4.66
CA ASP A 80 5.71 30.23 -3.52
C ASP A 80 5.71 29.25 -2.34
N LYS A 81 6.86 28.64 -2.06
CA LYS A 81 7.01 27.68 -0.96
C LYS A 81 6.74 28.29 0.42
N ARG A 82 6.74 29.62 0.56
CA ARG A 82 6.45 30.30 1.83
C ARG A 82 4.96 30.48 2.08
N SER A 83 4.12 30.34 1.05
CA SER A 83 2.66 30.48 1.17
C SER A 83 1.96 29.16 1.50
N LEU A 84 2.70 28.04 1.51
CA LEU A 84 2.21 26.71 1.81
C LEU A 84 2.93 26.14 3.03
N SER A 85 2.20 25.45 3.89
CA SER A 85 2.81 24.52 4.84
C SER A 85 3.54 23.40 4.11
N HIS A 86 4.38 22.66 4.84
CA HIS A 86 5.09 21.51 4.27
C HIS A 86 4.11 20.50 3.65
N ASP A 87 3.04 20.16 4.37
CA ASP A 87 2.04 19.17 3.93
C ASP A 87 1.28 19.66 2.69
N GLU A 88 0.87 20.93 2.66
CA GLU A 88 0.21 21.51 1.49
C GLU A 88 1.13 21.49 0.27
N HIS A 89 2.40 21.84 0.43
CA HIS A 89 3.37 21.77 -0.65
C HIS A 89 3.55 20.33 -1.17
N VAL A 90 3.66 19.35 -0.27
CA VAL A 90 3.73 17.92 -0.64
C VAL A 90 2.50 17.51 -1.42
N LEU A 91 1.29 17.83 -0.93
CA LEU A 91 0.03 17.48 -1.59
C LEU A 91 -0.09 18.11 -2.98
N VAL A 92 0.26 19.39 -3.14
CA VAL A 92 0.22 20.06 -4.46
C VAL A 92 1.16 19.38 -5.44
N MET A 93 2.39 19.04 -5.03
CA MET A 93 3.34 18.33 -5.88
C MET A 93 2.87 16.91 -6.21
N THR A 94 2.26 16.20 -5.25
CA THR A 94 1.64 14.89 -5.47
C THR A 94 0.53 14.97 -6.52
N TYR A 95 -0.43 15.90 -6.39
CA TYR A 95 -1.51 16.02 -7.36
C TYR A 95 -1.03 16.44 -8.75
N ALA A 96 -0.07 17.37 -8.83
CA ALA A 96 0.50 17.78 -10.11
C ALA A 96 1.20 16.61 -10.82
N SER A 97 1.99 15.82 -10.09
CA SER A 97 2.70 14.65 -10.64
C SER A 97 1.75 13.49 -10.98
N GLU A 98 0.75 13.20 -10.15
CA GLU A 98 -0.28 12.19 -10.42
C GLU A 98 -1.12 12.56 -11.66
N MET A 99 -1.60 13.80 -11.75
CA MET A 99 -2.39 14.26 -12.91
C MET A 99 -1.57 14.17 -14.20
N PHE A 100 -0.31 14.62 -14.17
CA PHE A 100 0.57 14.50 -15.33
C PHE A 100 0.84 13.03 -15.67
N GLY A 101 1.10 12.18 -14.68
CA GLY A 101 1.30 10.75 -14.88
C GLY A 101 0.08 10.08 -15.55
N TRP A 102 -1.13 10.45 -15.13
CA TRP A 102 -2.37 9.93 -15.72
C TRP A 102 -2.58 10.43 -17.17
N TYR A 103 -2.27 11.70 -17.43
CA TYR A 103 -2.27 12.30 -18.77
C TYR A 103 -1.27 11.61 -19.71
N ALA A 104 -0.03 11.48 -19.26
CA ALA A 104 1.10 10.93 -20.02
C ALA A 104 1.02 9.41 -20.21
N GLY A 105 0.38 8.73 -19.26
CA GLY A 105 0.30 7.29 -19.17
C GLY A 105 -0.82 6.67 -20.01
N ASN A 106 -0.96 5.37 -19.83
CA ASN A 106 -2.00 4.53 -20.41
C ASN A 106 -2.47 3.52 -19.34
N ILE A 107 -3.39 2.62 -19.71
CA ILE A 107 -3.92 1.62 -18.79
C ILE A 107 -2.79 0.75 -18.21
N GLU A 108 -1.79 0.37 -19.00
CA GLU A 108 -0.66 -0.42 -18.54
C GLU A 108 0.15 0.31 -17.46
N ALA A 109 0.38 1.61 -17.62
CA ALA A 109 1.03 2.45 -16.61
C ALA A 109 0.16 2.61 -15.34
N ASP A 110 -1.14 2.87 -15.50
CA ASP A 110 -2.10 3.03 -14.39
C ASP A 110 -2.22 1.73 -13.55
N THR A 111 -2.03 0.59 -14.22
CA THR A 111 -2.17 -0.76 -13.64
C THR A 111 -0.86 -1.41 -13.26
N TYR A 112 0.28 -0.68 -13.31
CA TYR A 112 1.56 -1.19 -12.81
C TYR A 112 1.39 -1.81 -11.42
N PHE A 113 1.78 -3.08 -11.32
CA PHE A 113 1.45 -3.93 -10.20
C PHE A 113 2.71 -4.41 -9.48
N CYS A 114 2.81 -4.05 -8.20
CA CYS A 114 3.82 -4.52 -7.26
C CYS A 114 3.15 -5.53 -6.31
N PRO A 115 3.28 -6.84 -6.53
CA PRO A 115 2.66 -7.85 -5.68
C PRO A 115 3.04 -7.70 -4.20
N GLU A 116 4.26 -7.26 -3.92
CA GLU A 116 4.78 -7.05 -2.57
C GLU A 116 4.07 -5.94 -1.79
N ARG A 117 3.34 -5.04 -2.47
CA ARG A 117 2.53 -3.98 -1.83
C ARG A 117 1.12 -4.44 -1.43
N GLN A 118 0.70 -5.63 -1.85
CA GLN A 118 -0.60 -6.19 -1.49
C GLN A 118 -0.51 -6.90 -0.14
N GLY A 119 -1.49 -6.66 0.73
CA GLY A 119 -1.47 -7.19 2.09
C GLY A 119 -0.30 -6.70 2.95
N ASP A 120 0.39 -5.61 2.59
CA ASP A 120 1.53 -5.06 3.34
C ASP A 120 1.09 -4.31 4.60
N TYR A 121 0.51 -5.05 5.53
CA TYR A 121 0.15 -4.56 6.85
C TYR A 121 1.18 -4.96 7.91
N PHE A 122 2.19 -5.77 7.55
CA PHE A 122 3.08 -6.46 8.48
C PHE A 122 4.46 -5.81 8.63
N GLY A 123 4.66 -4.61 8.07
CA GLY A 123 5.84 -3.78 8.28
C GLY A 123 7.05 -4.20 7.45
N GLY A 124 6.85 -4.87 6.31
CA GLY A 124 7.95 -5.24 5.42
C GLY A 124 8.63 -4.01 4.83
N PHE A 125 7.84 -3.06 4.32
CA PHE A 125 8.36 -1.79 3.79
C PHE A 125 9.01 -0.92 4.85
N TYR A 126 8.47 -0.91 6.08
CA TYR A 126 9.12 -0.22 7.19
C TYR A 126 10.57 -0.70 7.40
N ILE A 127 10.82 -2.01 7.35
CA ILE A 127 12.18 -2.57 7.51
C ILE A 127 13.10 -2.16 6.35
N LYS A 128 12.54 -2.06 5.14
CA LYS A 128 13.27 -1.64 3.93
C LYS A 128 13.62 -0.14 3.98
N ASP A 129 12.69 0.69 4.42
CA ASP A 129 12.77 2.15 4.28
C ASP A 129 13.39 2.82 5.52
N ALA A 130 13.29 2.20 6.71
CA ALA A 130 13.82 2.73 7.96
C ALA A 130 15.29 3.23 7.87
N PRO A 131 16.22 2.54 7.18
CA PRO A 131 17.59 3.04 6.98
C PRO A 131 17.70 4.33 6.15
N ALA A 132 16.74 4.60 5.27
CA ALA A 132 16.70 5.77 4.41
C ALA A 132 16.08 7.00 5.10
N ILE A 133 15.22 6.80 6.09
CA ILE A 133 14.50 7.90 6.76
C ILE A 133 15.51 8.83 7.46
N GLY A 134 15.47 10.11 7.10
CA GLY A 134 16.38 11.13 7.64
C GLY A 134 17.82 11.03 7.13
N ASN A 135 18.09 10.16 6.14
CA ASN A 135 19.43 9.92 5.61
C ASN A 135 19.48 10.21 4.10
N ALA A 136 19.68 11.49 3.74
CA ALA A 136 19.63 11.97 2.35
C ALA A 136 20.68 11.34 1.41
N GLY A 137 21.72 10.69 1.94
CA GLY A 137 22.74 9.98 1.17
C GLY A 137 22.53 8.46 1.07
N TYR A 138 21.43 7.94 1.61
CA TYR A 138 21.18 6.50 1.63
C TYR A 138 20.54 6.01 0.34
N THR A 139 21.20 5.05 -0.30
CA THR A 139 20.62 4.26 -1.38
C THR A 139 20.08 2.96 -0.78
N ILE A 140 18.78 2.71 -0.95
CA ILE A 140 18.18 1.45 -0.52
C ILE A 140 18.77 0.30 -1.35
N ASP A 141 19.32 -0.69 -0.65
CA ASP A 141 19.79 -1.94 -1.27
C ASP A 141 18.60 -2.68 -1.90
N GLU A 142 18.65 -2.85 -3.22
CA GLU A 142 17.61 -3.51 -4.01
C GLU A 142 17.40 -4.98 -3.58
N THR A 143 18.40 -5.59 -2.94
CA THR A 143 18.36 -7.00 -2.49
C THR A 143 17.85 -7.18 -1.06
N ILE A 144 17.66 -6.10 -0.30
CA ILE A 144 17.36 -6.15 1.15
C ILE A 144 16.12 -7.00 1.47
N THR A 145 15.10 -6.94 0.62
CA THR A 145 13.86 -7.72 0.79
C THR A 145 14.13 -9.22 0.62
N SER A 146 14.91 -9.60 -0.40
CA SER A 146 15.25 -11.00 -0.67
C SER A 146 16.14 -11.56 0.44
N SER A 147 17.21 -10.86 0.78
CA SER A 147 18.19 -11.33 1.78
C SER A 147 17.58 -11.46 3.18
N LYS A 148 16.74 -10.50 3.61
CA LYS A 148 16.02 -10.63 4.88
C LYS A 148 14.99 -11.76 4.85
N GLY A 149 14.32 -11.99 3.71
CA GLY A 149 13.40 -13.12 3.54
C GLY A 149 14.10 -14.48 3.62
N GLU A 150 15.23 -14.64 2.96
CA GLU A 150 16.05 -15.86 3.00
C GLU A 150 16.57 -16.14 4.42
N ASN A 151 17.11 -15.11 5.08
CA ASN A 151 17.57 -15.20 6.46
C ASN A 151 16.43 -15.58 7.43
N PHE A 152 15.24 -15.01 7.24
CA PHE A 152 14.05 -15.40 8.01
C PHE A 152 13.72 -16.90 7.84
N LEU A 153 13.66 -17.38 6.60
CA LEU A 153 13.35 -18.79 6.32
C LEU A 153 14.44 -19.74 6.83
N ALA A 154 15.70 -19.34 6.82
CA ALA A 154 16.81 -20.13 7.35
C ALA A 154 16.69 -20.39 8.86
N LEU A 155 16.06 -19.48 9.60
CA LEU A 155 15.84 -19.60 11.05
C LEU A 155 14.63 -20.49 11.40
N LEU A 156 13.78 -20.83 10.44
CA LEU A 156 12.60 -21.67 10.67
C LEU A 156 12.93 -23.17 10.59
N THR A 157 12.25 -23.97 11.42
CA THR A 157 12.34 -25.43 11.33
C THR A 157 11.67 -25.97 10.06
N SER A 158 11.94 -27.23 9.73
CA SER A 158 11.27 -27.94 8.62
C SER A 158 9.74 -28.04 8.81
N ALA A 159 9.24 -27.97 10.05
CA ALA A 159 7.81 -27.95 10.35
C ALA A 159 7.19 -26.54 10.21
N GLN A 160 7.94 -25.49 10.52
CA GLN A 160 7.45 -24.10 10.45
C GLN A 160 7.46 -23.55 9.01
N LYS A 161 8.56 -23.78 8.28
CA LYS A 161 8.83 -23.20 6.97
C LYS A 161 7.70 -23.41 5.94
N PRO A 162 7.10 -24.61 5.80
CA PRO A 162 6.02 -24.84 4.84
C PRO A 162 4.82 -23.92 5.03
N THR A 163 4.51 -23.54 6.28
CA THR A 163 3.39 -22.65 6.61
C THR A 163 3.57 -21.25 6.02
N ILE A 164 4.80 -20.76 5.91
CA ILE A 164 5.11 -19.46 5.29
C ILE A 164 5.11 -19.60 3.78
N THR A 165 5.80 -20.61 3.23
CA THR A 165 5.99 -20.72 1.79
C THR A 165 4.69 -21.05 1.05
N SER A 166 3.75 -21.78 1.69
CA SER A 166 2.46 -22.10 1.08
C SER A 166 1.55 -20.88 0.88
N ILE A 167 1.84 -19.76 1.54
CA ILE A 167 1.08 -18.52 1.38
C ILE A 167 1.07 -18.08 -0.09
N VAL A 168 2.18 -18.25 -0.82
CA VAL A 168 2.32 -17.87 -2.23
C VAL A 168 1.22 -18.50 -3.09
N ASP A 169 0.93 -19.79 -2.87
CA ASP A 169 -0.11 -20.49 -3.60
C ASP A 169 -1.51 -20.11 -3.10
N ALA A 170 -1.68 -19.98 -1.78
CA ALA A 170 -2.96 -19.61 -1.18
C ALA A 170 -3.45 -18.23 -1.65
N GLN A 171 -2.56 -17.26 -1.83
CA GLN A 171 -2.90 -15.90 -2.22
C GLN A 171 -3.04 -15.68 -3.73
N ARG A 172 -2.51 -16.59 -4.56
CA ARG A 172 -2.43 -16.41 -6.01
C ARG A 172 -3.77 -16.06 -6.68
N PRO A 173 -4.90 -16.69 -6.34
CA PRO A 173 -6.20 -16.31 -6.90
C PRO A 173 -6.59 -14.87 -6.55
N ALA A 174 -6.36 -14.45 -5.31
CA ALA A 174 -6.67 -13.10 -4.86
C ALA A 174 -5.81 -12.04 -5.56
N ILE A 175 -4.51 -12.32 -5.74
CA ILE A 175 -3.60 -11.45 -6.51
C ILE A 175 -4.08 -11.28 -7.95
N ASN A 176 -4.43 -12.35 -8.63
CA ASN A 176 -4.92 -12.27 -10.02
C ASN A 176 -6.22 -11.47 -10.10
N GLY A 177 -7.16 -11.71 -9.16
CA GLY A 177 -8.39 -10.93 -9.06
C GLY A 177 -8.10 -9.44 -8.84
N ILE A 178 -7.16 -9.08 -7.97
CA ILE A 178 -6.74 -7.69 -7.75
C ILE A 178 -6.24 -7.04 -9.04
N VAL A 179 -5.41 -7.73 -9.82
CA VAL A 179 -4.90 -7.22 -11.10
C VAL A 179 -6.05 -6.96 -12.08
N GLU A 180 -7.00 -7.90 -12.17
CA GLU A 180 -8.19 -7.74 -13.01
C GLU A 180 -9.06 -6.54 -12.58
N LYS A 181 -9.36 -6.42 -11.29
CA LYS A 181 -10.18 -5.29 -10.77
C LYS A 181 -9.48 -3.96 -10.96
N ARG A 182 -8.16 -3.90 -10.72
CA ARG A 182 -7.37 -2.69 -10.95
C ARG A 182 -7.45 -2.24 -12.40
N ARG A 183 -7.32 -3.17 -13.37
CA ARG A 183 -7.45 -2.85 -14.80
C ARG A 183 -8.84 -2.38 -15.16
N ALA A 184 -9.89 -3.01 -14.62
CA ALA A 184 -11.26 -2.59 -14.84
C ALA A 184 -11.55 -1.18 -14.28
N ILE A 185 -11.09 -0.90 -13.06
CA ILE A 185 -11.21 0.43 -12.43
C ILE A 185 -10.47 1.48 -13.26
N ALA A 186 -9.20 1.24 -13.62
CA ALA A 186 -8.42 2.18 -14.42
C ALA A 186 -9.08 2.47 -15.77
N THR A 187 -9.63 1.44 -16.42
CA THR A 187 -10.38 1.57 -17.68
C THR A 187 -11.59 2.47 -17.53
N GLU A 188 -12.35 2.30 -16.45
CA GLU A 188 -13.55 3.09 -16.18
C GLU A 188 -13.20 4.55 -15.88
N LEU A 189 -12.17 4.81 -15.06
CA LEU A 189 -11.71 6.17 -14.73
C LEU A 189 -11.19 6.91 -15.96
N ARG A 190 -10.41 6.24 -16.83
CA ARG A 190 -9.85 6.87 -18.06
C ARG A 190 -10.90 7.35 -19.05
N LYS A 191 -12.16 6.91 -18.98
CA LYS A 191 -13.24 7.46 -19.81
C LYS A 191 -13.35 8.97 -19.66
N ALA A 192 -13.07 9.51 -18.47
CA ALA A 192 -13.12 10.95 -18.24
C ALA A 192 -12.07 11.74 -19.06
N LEU A 193 -10.92 11.15 -19.39
CA LEU A 193 -9.89 11.80 -20.20
C LEU A 193 -10.33 12.04 -21.65
N SER A 194 -11.25 11.23 -22.17
CA SER A 194 -11.81 11.37 -23.51
C SER A 194 -13.20 12.04 -23.52
N GLY A 195 -13.60 12.67 -22.41
CA GLY A 195 -14.91 13.32 -22.26
C GLY A 195 -16.08 12.35 -22.05
N GLY A 196 -15.80 11.08 -21.79
CA GLY A 196 -16.79 10.07 -21.45
C GLY A 196 -17.22 10.13 -19.98
N ASN A 197 -18.40 9.57 -19.69
CA ASN A 197 -18.91 9.46 -18.32
C ASN A 197 -18.33 8.23 -17.61
N ILE A 198 -17.92 8.40 -16.35
CA ILE A 198 -17.51 7.31 -15.46
C ILE A 198 -18.76 6.66 -14.86
N ASN A 199 -18.85 5.33 -14.90
CA ASN A 199 -19.81 4.57 -14.10
C ASN A 199 -19.31 4.44 -12.66
N GLU A 200 -19.66 5.42 -11.81
CA GLU A 200 -19.20 5.49 -10.41
C GLU A 200 -19.62 4.27 -9.58
N ALA A 201 -20.83 3.77 -9.79
CA ALA A 201 -21.31 2.58 -9.10
C ALA A 201 -20.46 1.35 -9.43
N SER A 202 -20.04 1.21 -10.69
CA SER A 202 -19.11 0.16 -11.11
C SER A 202 -17.73 0.32 -10.47
N VAL A 203 -17.18 1.54 -10.41
CA VAL A 203 -15.88 1.80 -9.76
C VAL A 203 -15.93 1.42 -8.28
N ILE A 204 -16.99 1.83 -7.57
CA ILE A 204 -17.18 1.50 -6.16
C ILE A 204 -17.29 -0.02 -5.97
N ALA A 205 -18.13 -0.69 -6.76
CA ALA A 205 -18.30 -2.15 -6.66
C ALA A 205 -16.98 -2.91 -6.91
N LEU A 206 -16.26 -2.55 -7.98
CA LEU A 206 -14.96 -3.15 -8.30
C LEU A 206 -13.91 -2.90 -7.21
N SER A 207 -13.93 -1.71 -6.59
CA SER A 207 -12.98 -1.37 -5.52
C SER A 207 -13.29 -2.11 -4.22
N ARG A 208 -14.58 -2.32 -3.91
CA ARG A 208 -14.96 -3.21 -2.80
C ARG A 208 -14.49 -4.64 -3.03
N GLU A 209 -14.64 -5.17 -4.25
CA GLU A 209 -14.12 -6.50 -4.62
C GLU A 209 -12.59 -6.54 -4.50
N TYR A 210 -11.89 -5.52 -4.98
CA TYR A 210 -10.44 -5.38 -4.79
C TYR A 210 -10.08 -5.45 -3.30
N GLY A 211 -10.72 -4.62 -2.47
CA GLY A 211 -10.43 -4.54 -1.04
C GLY A 211 -10.72 -5.85 -0.31
N ALA A 212 -11.77 -6.57 -0.70
CA ALA A 212 -12.05 -7.89 -0.16
C ALA A 212 -10.92 -8.89 -0.47
N LEU A 213 -10.38 -8.88 -1.69
CA LEU A 213 -9.26 -9.73 -2.10
C LEU A 213 -7.97 -9.36 -1.35
N ASP A 214 -7.68 -8.07 -1.16
CA ASP A 214 -6.55 -7.61 -0.34
C ASP A 214 -6.71 -8.02 1.14
N GLY A 215 -7.94 -7.97 1.67
CA GLY A 215 -8.29 -8.48 2.99
C GLY A 215 -8.10 -9.99 3.12
N GLU A 216 -8.37 -10.76 2.06
CA GLU A 216 -8.10 -12.19 2.00
C GLU A 216 -6.59 -12.50 2.08
N ILE A 217 -5.76 -11.78 1.32
CA ILE A 217 -4.30 -11.89 1.38
C ILE A 217 -3.81 -11.59 2.81
N SER A 218 -4.31 -10.50 3.39
CA SER A 218 -4.00 -10.09 4.76
C SER A 218 -4.36 -11.14 5.81
N TYR A 219 -5.52 -11.80 5.63
CA TYR A 219 -5.93 -12.91 6.50
C TYR A 219 -4.96 -14.09 6.41
N TYR A 220 -4.52 -14.47 5.21
CA TYR A 220 -3.55 -15.56 5.03
C TYR A 220 -2.22 -15.23 5.72
N TYR A 221 -1.72 -14.01 5.54
CA TYR A 221 -0.49 -13.55 6.20
C TYR A 221 -0.65 -13.57 7.72
N ALA A 222 -1.69 -12.92 8.26
CA ALA A 222 -1.92 -12.85 9.70
C ALA A 222 -2.04 -14.24 10.34
N SER A 223 -2.76 -15.16 9.70
CA SER A 223 -2.99 -16.51 10.20
C SER A 223 -1.71 -17.33 10.20
N ALA A 224 -0.98 -17.36 9.09
CA ALA A 224 0.26 -18.10 8.96
C ALA A 224 1.36 -17.56 9.88
N PHE A 225 1.51 -16.22 9.96
CA PHE A 225 2.48 -15.59 10.83
C PHE A 225 2.16 -15.84 12.31
N ALA A 226 0.89 -15.82 12.70
CA ALA A 226 0.48 -16.18 14.05
C ALA A 226 0.76 -17.66 14.36
N GLN A 227 0.48 -18.56 13.42
CA GLN A 227 0.75 -19.99 13.59
C GLN A 227 2.24 -20.27 13.80
N VAL A 228 3.11 -19.73 12.93
CA VAL A 228 4.56 -19.88 13.09
C VAL A 228 5.02 -19.18 14.37
N GLY A 229 4.58 -17.94 14.61
CA GLY A 229 4.96 -17.13 15.75
C GLY A 229 4.71 -17.79 17.12
N LYS A 230 3.61 -18.54 17.25
CA LYS A 230 3.26 -19.30 18.46
C LYS A 230 4.20 -20.48 18.74
N THR A 231 4.91 -20.96 17.73
CA THR A 231 5.82 -22.11 17.83
C THR A 231 7.30 -21.71 17.90
N LEU A 232 7.61 -20.42 17.81
CA LEU A 232 9.00 -19.95 17.85
C LEU A 232 9.62 -20.18 19.22
N THR A 233 10.83 -20.75 19.24
CA THR A 233 11.65 -20.88 20.45
C THR A 233 12.17 -19.52 20.92
N ALA A 234 12.67 -19.45 22.15
CA ALA A 234 13.32 -18.24 22.66
C ALA A 234 14.53 -17.83 21.80
N GLU A 235 15.34 -18.82 21.38
CA GLU A 235 16.49 -18.63 20.49
C GLU A 235 16.06 -17.99 19.16
N GLN A 236 15.05 -18.57 18.49
CA GLN A 236 14.52 -18.05 17.23
C GLN A 236 14.00 -16.62 17.40
N LYS A 237 13.29 -16.31 18.49
CA LYS A 237 12.78 -14.96 18.76
C LYS A 237 13.93 -13.95 18.91
N THR A 238 15.01 -14.31 19.59
CA THR A 238 16.20 -13.47 19.72
C THR A 238 16.87 -13.22 18.36
N GLN A 239 17.08 -14.27 17.58
CA GLN A 239 17.70 -14.17 16.24
C GLN A 239 16.83 -13.33 15.27
N LEU A 240 15.51 -13.51 15.31
CA LEU A 240 14.57 -12.74 14.50
C LEU A 240 14.50 -11.26 14.94
N ALA A 241 14.61 -10.98 16.23
CA ALA A 241 14.68 -9.61 16.72
C ALA A 241 15.96 -8.91 16.22
N ALA A 242 17.09 -9.61 16.17
CA ALA A 242 18.33 -9.09 15.59
C ALA A 242 18.21 -8.84 14.08
N LEU A 243 17.54 -9.73 13.34
CA LEU A 243 17.34 -9.59 11.88
C LEU A 243 16.56 -8.33 11.48
N ARG A 244 15.68 -7.84 12.37
CA ARG A 244 14.90 -6.62 12.13
C ARG A 244 15.79 -5.38 12.00
N ASP A 245 16.88 -5.31 12.77
CA ASP A 245 17.90 -4.25 12.71
C ASP A 245 17.33 -2.82 12.70
N LEU A 246 16.51 -2.49 13.70
CA LEU A 246 15.77 -1.22 13.79
C LEU A 246 16.37 -0.21 14.78
N GLY A 247 17.67 -0.33 15.07
CA GLY A 247 18.31 0.50 16.11
C GLY A 247 18.27 2.00 15.80
N ASN A 248 18.32 2.38 14.52
CA ASN A 248 18.29 3.76 14.03
C ASN A 248 16.87 4.36 13.91
N TYR A 249 15.84 3.52 13.84
CA TYR A 249 14.45 3.97 13.73
C TYR A 249 13.54 3.01 14.52
N PRO A 250 13.41 3.22 15.84
CA PRO A 250 12.63 2.33 16.70
C PRO A 250 11.13 2.65 16.64
N CYS A 251 10.30 1.62 16.51
CA CYS A 251 8.84 1.73 16.57
C CYS A 251 8.30 1.09 17.87
N PRO A 252 8.32 1.81 19.02
CA PRO A 252 7.75 1.31 20.25
C PRO A 252 6.22 1.26 20.16
N ASN A 253 5.59 0.37 20.95
CA ASN A 253 4.13 0.18 20.97
C ASN A 253 3.33 1.43 21.40
N THR A 254 4.00 2.49 21.87
CA THR A 254 3.41 3.76 22.32
C THR A 254 3.38 4.84 21.24
N SER A 255 3.97 4.59 20.07
CA SER A 255 4.03 5.57 18.98
C SER A 255 3.69 4.96 17.64
N ALA A 256 3.28 5.80 16.70
CA ALA A 256 3.19 5.50 15.29
C ALA A 256 4.05 6.47 14.49
N TYR A 257 4.12 6.25 13.19
CA TYR A 257 4.72 7.19 12.24
C TYR A 257 3.65 7.69 11.28
N LEU A 258 3.62 9.01 11.09
CA LEU A 258 2.88 9.67 10.03
C LEU A 258 3.93 10.27 9.09
N TYR A 259 4.02 9.73 7.88
CA TYR A 259 5.18 9.96 7.00
C TYR A 259 6.48 9.58 7.72
N SER A 260 7.44 10.50 7.82
CA SER A 260 8.69 10.32 8.57
C SER A 260 8.63 10.79 10.03
N ASP A 261 7.49 11.34 10.46
CA ASP A 261 7.35 11.98 11.77
C ASP A 261 6.75 11.03 12.79
N LYS A 262 7.39 10.99 13.96
CA LYS A 262 6.92 10.18 15.08
C LYS A 262 5.74 10.87 15.75
N ILE A 263 4.62 10.17 15.83
CA ILE A 263 3.40 10.62 16.49
C ILE A 263 3.04 9.70 17.65
N SER A 264 2.19 10.18 18.56
CA SER A 264 1.54 9.31 19.55
C SER A 264 0.70 8.25 18.85
N MET A 265 0.64 7.04 19.41
CA MET A 265 -0.22 5.99 18.87
C MET A 265 -1.69 6.48 18.84
N PRO A 266 -2.35 6.49 17.67
CA PRO A 266 -3.74 6.88 17.59
C PRO A 266 -4.64 5.90 18.35
N ALA A 267 -5.77 6.38 18.84
CA ALA A 267 -6.77 5.52 19.47
C ALA A 267 -7.31 4.53 18.42
N VAL A 268 -7.10 3.23 18.65
CA VAL A 268 -7.64 2.18 17.79
C VAL A 268 -8.95 1.68 18.40
N PRO A 269 -10.07 1.71 17.65
CA PRO A 269 -11.35 1.23 18.16
C PRO A 269 -11.35 -0.27 18.45
N ASN A 270 -12.41 -0.77 19.09
CA ASN A 270 -12.58 -2.20 19.36
C ASN A 270 -12.45 -3.01 18.05
N THR A 271 -11.78 -4.15 18.12
CA THR A 271 -11.54 -5.06 16.99
C THR A 271 -12.18 -6.43 17.14
N ASP A 272 -13.01 -6.65 18.18
CA ASP A 272 -13.63 -7.96 18.44
C ASP A 272 -14.49 -8.48 17.28
N PHE A 273 -15.10 -7.56 16.51
CA PHE A 273 -15.90 -7.91 15.33
C PHE A 273 -15.11 -8.62 14.21
N LEU A 274 -13.77 -8.61 14.28
CA LEU A 274 -12.91 -9.32 13.33
C LEU A 274 -12.66 -10.79 13.70
N PHE A 275 -13.24 -11.27 14.81
CA PHE A 275 -13.07 -12.64 15.29
C PHE A 275 -14.36 -13.45 15.15
N LYS A 276 -14.22 -14.78 15.11
CA LYS A 276 -15.33 -15.75 15.03
C LYS A 276 -15.13 -16.89 16.02
#